data_AF-A0A5E7T1J3-F1
#
_entry.id   AF-A0A5E7T1J3-F1
#
_cell.length_a   1.000
_cell.length_b   1.000
_cell.length_c   1.000
_cell.angle_alpha   90.00
_cell.angle_beta   90.00
_cell.angle_gamma   90.00
#
_symmetry.space_group_name_H-M   'P 1'
#
loop_
_entity.id
_entity.type
_entity.pdbx_description
1 polymer ?
#
loop_
_entity_poly.entity_id
_entity_poly.type
_entity_poly.pdbx_seq_one_letter_code
_entity_poly.pdbx_strand_id
1 'polypeptide(L)' 'MSPYILIDEALASLEHPDTPQGSSLLVQQIITNLMVDQLITLEEFSHYCKRLLKHCQQPRELP' A
#
# COMPACT_ATOMS: atom_id res chain seq x y z
N MET A 1 -15.83 3.41 6.36
CA MET A 1 -15.21 3.48 5.01
C MET A 1 -14.92 2.05 4.58
N SER A 2 -15.07 1.72 3.29
CA SER A 2 -14.81 0.34 2.82
C SER A 2 -13.31 0.02 2.94
N PRO A 3 -12.89 -1.19 3.37
CA PRO A 3 -11.48 -1.57 3.45
C PRO A 3 -10.76 -1.42 2.11
N TYR A 4 -11.45 -1.71 1.00
CA TYR A 4 -10.91 -1.54 -0.35
C TYR A 4 -10.58 -0.09 -0.68
N ILE A 5 -11.49 0.84 -0.36
CA ILE A 5 -11.29 2.29 -0.56
C ILE A 5 -10.09 2.77 0.27
N LEU A 6 -10.00 2.32 1.52
CA LEU A 6 -8.91 2.72 2.42
C LEU A 6 -7.54 2.27 1.87
N ILE A 7 -7.45 1.04 1.35
CA ILE A 7 -6.20 0.54 0.75
C ILE A 7 -5.86 1.31 -0.53
N ASP A 8 -6.85 1.60 -1.38
CA ASP A 8 -6.63 2.33 -2.63
C ASP A 8 -6.16 3.77 -2.38
N GLU A 9 -6.75 4.47 -1.42
CA GLU A 9 -6.30 5.82 -1.01
C GLU A 9 -4.89 5.78 -0.41
N ALA A 10 -4.61 4.78 0.44
CA ALA A 10 -3.30 4.59 1.04
C ALA A 10 -2.22 4.33 -0.04
N LEU A 11 -2.51 3.50 -1.04
CA LEU A 11 -1.61 3.25 -2.17
C LEU A 11 -1.44 4.48 -3.05
N ALA A 12 -2.51 5.20 -3.37
CA ALA A 12 -2.45 6.43 -4.16
C ALA A 12 -1.58 7.51 -3.51
N SER A 13 -1.58 7.58 -2.17
CA SER A 13 -0.71 8.50 -1.43
C SER A 13 0.79 8.29 -1.68
N LEU A 14 1.19 7.09 -2.09
CA LEU A 14 2.59 6.75 -2.39
C LEU A 14 3.05 7.19 -3.78
N GLU A 15 2.13 7.61 -4.65
CA GLU A 15 2.45 8.11 -6.00
C GLU A 15 3.02 9.53 -5.96
N HIS A 16 2.90 10.23 -4.83
CA HIS A 16 3.42 11.58 -4.70
C HIS A 16 4.96 11.58 -4.60
N PRO A 17 5.67 12.43 -5.37
CA PRO A 17 7.13 12.48 -5.35
C PRO A 17 7.70 12.91 -3.99
N ASP A 18 6.92 13.67 -3.21
CA ASP A 18 7.29 14.13 -1.86
C ASP A 18 6.95 13.11 -0.75
N THR A 19 6.55 11.89 -1.11
CA THR A 19 6.16 10.88 -0.13
C THR A 19 7.32 10.57 0.83
N PRO A 20 7.12 10.69 2.15
CA PRO A 20 8.14 10.41 3.15
C PRO A 20 8.70 8.98 3.05
N GLN A 21 9.99 8.84 3.32
CA GLN A 21 10.65 7.53 3.48
C GLN A 21 10.09 6.85 4.75
N GLY A 22 9.05 6.04 4.57
CA GLY A 22 8.32 5.37 5.66
C GLY A 22 6.83 5.22 5.38
N SER A 23 6.26 5.99 4.46
CA SER A 23 4.84 5.86 4.10
C SER A 23 4.50 4.47 3.56
N SER A 24 5.40 3.84 2.81
CA SER A 24 5.21 2.46 2.33
C SER A 24 5.08 1.44 3.47
N LEU A 25 5.78 1.63 4.58
CA LEU A 25 5.66 0.78 5.77
C LEU A 25 4.27 0.93 6.43
N LEU A 26 3.75 2.16 6.49
CA LEU A 26 2.40 2.42 7.01
C LEU A 26 1.34 1.75 6.13
N VAL A 27 1.45 1.87 4.80
CA VAL A 27 0.52 1.21 3.87
C VAL A 27 0.61 -0.32 4.00
N GLN A 28 1.81 -0.88 4.19
CA GLN A 28 1.97 -2.30 4.45
C GLN A 28 1.24 -2.73 5.74
N GLN A 29 1.41 -1.99 6.83
CA GLN A 29 0.74 -2.26 8.11
C GLN A 29 -0.79 -2.23 7.97
N ILE A 30 -1.31 -1.26 7.21
CA ILE A 30 -2.74 -1.17 6.91
C ILE A 30 -3.23 -2.44 6.20
N ILE A 31 -2.56 -2.85 5.12
CA ILE A 31 -2.94 -4.03 4.34
C ILE A 31 -2.86 -5.30 5.22
N THR A 32 -1.83 -5.42 6.06
CA THR A 32 -1.68 -6.54 7.01
C THR A 32 -2.79 -6.57 8.05
N ASN A 33 -3.13 -5.43 8.66
CA ASN A 33 -4.19 -5.38 9.67
C ASN A 33 -5.55 -5.78 9.07
N LEU A 34 -5.87 -5.31 7.86
CA LEU A 34 -7.11 -5.68 7.19
C LEU A 34 -7.19 -7.19 6.87
N MET A 35 -6.05 -7.83 6.59
CA MET A 35 -6.00 -9.28 6.42
C MET A 35 -6.15 -10.03 7.75
N VAL A 36 -5.48 -9.58 8.81
CA VAL A 36 -5.60 -10.16 10.16
C VAL A 36 -7.03 -10.05 10.68
N ASP A 37 -7.69 -8.93 10.43
CA ASP A 37 -9.09 -8.69 10.78
C ASP A 37 -10.07 -9.41 9.84
N GLN A 38 -9.57 -10.18 8.87
CA GLN A 38 -10.36 -10.94 7.88
C GLN A 38 -11.31 -10.05 7.04
N LEU A 39 -10.96 -8.78 6.88
CA LEU A 39 -11.70 -7.81 6.05
C LEU A 39 -11.34 -7.90 4.57
N ILE A 40 -10.21 -8.54 4.26
CA ILE A 40 -9.79 -8.95 2.92
C ILE A 40 -9.33 -10.41 2.95
N THR A 41 -9.48 -11.09 1.83
CA THR A 41 -8.99 -12.44 1.61
C THR A 41 -7.47 -12.47 1.43
N LEU A 42 -6.88 -13.67 1.53
CA LEU A 42 -5.46 -13.87 1.26
C LEU A 42 -5.08 -13.49 -0.18
N GLU A 43 -5.97 -13.72 -1.15
CA GLU A 43 -5.75 -13.37 -2.56
C GLU A 43 -5.71 -11.85 -2.74
N GLU A 44 -6.64 -11.12 -2.12
CA GLU A 44 -6.66 -9.66 -2.12
C GLU A 44 -5.44 -9.09 -1.38
N PHE A 45 -5.05 -9.67 -0.25
CA PHE A 45 -3.82 -9.29 0.45
C PHE A 45 -2.58 -9.43 -0.47
N SER A 46 -2.46 -10.57 -1.16
CA SER A 46 -1.38 -10.81 -2.13
C SER A 46 -1.41 -9.81 -3.28
N HIS A 47 -2.61 -9.50 -3.79
CA HIS A 47 -2.81 -8.48 -4.82
C HIS A 47 -2.31 -7.11 -4.37
N TYR A 48 -2.70 -6.65 -3.18
CA TYR A 48 -2.30 -5.35 -2.65
C TYR A 48 -0.82 -5.28 -2.29
N CYS A 49 -0.23 -6.35 -1.77
CA CYS A 49 1.22 -6.43 -1.56
C CYS A 49 2.01 -6.27 -2.86
N LYS A 50 1.53 -6.88 -3.97
CA LYS A 50 2.17 -6.72 -5.29
C LYS A 50 2.06 -5.28 -5.80
N ARG A 51 0.94 -4.59 -5.55
CA ARG A 51 0.81 -3.17 -5.90
C ARG A 51 1.78 -2.32 -5.10
N LEU A 52 1.83 -2.50 -3.78
CA LEU A 52 2.77 -1.80 -2.91
C LEU A 52 4.23 -1.98 -3.36
N LEU A 53 4.62 -3.20 -3.73
CA LEU A 53 5.97 -3.49 -4.22
C LEU A 53 6.34 -2.65 -5.45
N LYS A 54 5.41 -2.42 -6.37
CA LYS A 54 5.65 -1.59 -7.56
C LYS A 54 6.01 -0.15 -7.18
N HIS A 55 5.35 0.42 -6.18
CA HIS A 55 5.67 1.77 -5.70
C HIS A 55 7.04 1.83 -5.00
N CYS A 56 7.46 0.77 -4.31
CA CYS A 56 8.79 0.69 -3.70
C CYS A 56 9.92 0.49 -4.73
N GLN A 57 9.62 -0.14 -5.87
CA GLN A 57 10.59 -0.47 -6.92
C GLN A 57 10.72 0.60 -8.00
N GLN A 58 9.85 1.61 -8.02
CA GLN A 58 10.05 2.75 -8.91
C GLN A 58 11.38 3.43 -8.55
N PRO A 59 12.36 3.46 -9.48
CA PRO A 59 13.57 4.21 -9.25
C PRO A 59 13.16 5.66 -9.04
N ARG A 60 13.46 6.23 -7.86
CA ARG A 60 13.50 7.68 -7.72
C ARG A 60 14.63 8.12 -8.63
N GLU A 61 14.30 8.51 -9.85
CA GLU A 61 15.24 9.26 -10.69
C GLU A 61 15.55 10.54 -9.90
N LEU A 62 16.67 10.49 -9.16
CA LEU A 62 17.23 11.62 -8.44
C LEU A 62 17.60 12.68 -9.50
N PRO A 63 17.07 13.90 -9.41
CA PRO A 63 17.49 15.00 -10.29
C PRO A 63 18.94 15.42 -10.03
#